data_AF-A0A4R6SY45-F1
#
_entry.id   AF-A0A4R6SY45-F1
#
_cell.length_a   1.000
_cell.length_b   1.000
_cell.length_c   1.000
_cell.angle_alpha   90.00
_cell.angle_beta   90.00
_cell.angle_gamma   90.00
#
_symmetry.space_group_name_H-M   'P 1'
#
loop_
_entity.id
_entity.type
_entity.pdbx_description
1 polymer ?
#
loop_
_entity_poly.entity_id
_entity_poly.type
_entity_poly.pdbx_seq_one_letter_code
_entity_poly.pdbx_strand_id
1 'polypeptide(L)'
;MLRLYAILNIILAIIYFMLYLMSSYSYSIAGILLVIICNAIIIVKIDKGLKFKLINYVFAGLSLVFAGFLSLWVFNVIRSSIAYNYFSNSWLYILITVLLIAGITAQFFLMLFSRRDSGAAI
;
A
#
# COMPACT_ATOMS: atom_id res chain seq x y z
N MET A 1 -7.09 -14.40 -5.97
CA MET A 1 -6.41 -13.16 -6.38
C MET A 1 -6.27 -12.17 -5.23
N LEU A 2 -7.36 -11.62 -4.68
CA LEU A 2 -7.32 -10.56 -3.65
C LEU A 2 -6.53 -10.91 -2.37
N ARG A 3 -6.55 -12.18 -1.93
CA ARG A 3 -5.73 -12.67 -0.80
C ARG A 3 -4.23 -12.63 -1.08
N LEU A 4 -3.80 -12.98 -2.29
CA LEU A 4 -2.38 -12.98 -2.67
C LEU A 4 -1.83 -11.54 -2.67
N TYR A 5 -2.59 -10.59 -3.23
CA TYR A 5 -2.25 -9.17 -3.19
C TYR A 5 -2.16 -8.64 -1.76
N ALA A 6 -3.06 -9.08 -0.89
CA ALA A 6 -3.03 -8.65 0.51
C ALA A 6 -1.78 -9.14 1.24
N ILE A 7 -1.37 -10.40 1.00
CA ILE A 7 -0.13 -10.95 1.57
C ILE A 7 1.10 -10.21 1.02
N LEU A 8 1.14 -9.98 -0.31
CA LEU A 8 2.23 -9.24 -0.94
C LEU A 8 2.35 -7.82 -0.38
N ASN A 9 1.23 -7.11 -0.21
CA ASN A 9 1.22 -5.78 0.37
C ASN A 9 1.72 -5.75 1.82
N ILE A 10 1.42 -6.77 2.62
CA ILE A 10 1.96 -6.88 3.98
C ILE A 10 3.47 -7.06 3.93
N ILE A 11 3.98 -7.97 3.09
CA ILE A 11 5.42 -8.20 2.95
C ILE A 11 6.12 -6.93 2.47
N LEU A 12 5.60 -6.27 1.44
CA LEU A 12 6.13 -5.01 0.92
C LEU A 12 6.11 -3.90 1.96
N ALA A 13 5.04 -3.77 2.75
CA ALA A 13 4.96 -2.79 3.82
C ALA A 13 5.99 -3.08 4.92
N ILE A 14 6.20 -4.34 5.30
CA ILE A 14 7.22 -4.73 6.28
C ILE A 14 8.63 -4.41 5.76
N ILE A 15 8.93 -4.76 4.51
CA ILE A 15 10.24 -4.45 3.90
C ILE A 15 10.45 -2.93 3.85
N TYR A 16 9.44 -2.18 3.42
CA TYR A 16 9.49 -0.72 3.38
C TYR A 16 9.71 -0.13 4.78
N PHE A 17 9.06 -0.69 5.80
CA PHE A 17 9.23 -0.31 7.20
C PHE A 17 10.65 -0.56 7.71
N MET A 18 11.23 -1.72 7.43
CA MET A 18 12.61 -2.03 7.83
C MET A 18 13.62 -1.07 7.21
N LEU A 19 13.43 -0.70 5.94
CA LEU A 19 14.26 0.28 5.25
C LEU A 19 14.11 1.69 5.83
N TYR A 20 12.89 2.09 6.24
CA TYR A 20 12.62 3.42 6.78
C TYR A 20 12.99 3.57 8.27
N LEU A 21 12.98 2.49 9.06
CA LEU A 21 13.45 2.48 10.45
C LEU A 21 14.92 2.91 10.57
N MET A 22 15.73 2.66 9.53
CA MET A 22 17.10 3.17 9.45
C MET A 22 17.19 4.69 9.21
N SER A 23 16.09 5.33 8.79
CA SER A 23 16.03 6.74 8.36
C SER A 23 15.37 7.70 9.37
N SER A 24 14.98 7.25 10.57
CA SER A 24 14.46 8.08 11.70
C SER A 24 13.15 8.87 11.51
N TYR A 25 12.36 8.64 10.46
CA TYR A 25 11.12 9.40 10.23
C TYR A 25 9.85 8.70 10.79
N SER A 26 9.21 9.36 11.77
CA SER A 26 8.07 8.85 12.56
C SER A 26 6.74 8.74 11.78
N TYR A 27 6.49 9.61 10.79
CA TYR A 27 5.16 9.68 10.13
C TYR A 27 4.87 8.53 9.15
N SER A 28 5.90 7.96 8.52
CA SER A 28 5.73 6.83 7.60
C SER A 28 5.31 5.55 8.33
N ILE A 29 5.65 5.43 9.61
CA ILE A 29 5.34 4.26 10.46
C ILE A 29 3.82 4.06 10.57
N ALA A 30 3.09 5.14 10.83
CA ALA A 30 1.63 5.08 10.96
C ALA A 30 0.94 4.66 9.65
N GLY A 31 1.41 5.17 8.51
CA GLY A 31 0.89 4.80 7.19
C GLY A 31 1.16 3.33 6.84
N ILE A 32 2.35 2.82 7.16
CA ILE A 32 2.71 1.42 6.96
C ILE A 32 1.85 0.50 7.83
N LEU A 33 1.69 0.82 9.12
CA LEU A 33 0.84 0.05 10.02
C LEU A 33 -0.61 0.02 9.52
N LEU A 34 -1.12 1.14 9.01
CA LEU A 34 -2.45 1.22 8.40
C LEU A 34 -2.56 0.28 7.19
N VAL A 35 -1.56 0.24 6.31
CA VAL A 35 -1.52 -0.70 5.18
C VAL A 35 -1.51 -2.15 5.67
N ILE A 36 -0.69 -2.50 6.66
CA ILE A 36 -0.63 -3.87 7.21
C ILE A 36 -1.98 -4.28 7.81
N ILE A 37 -2.56 -3.43 8.66
CA ILE A 37 -3.85 -3.70 9.31
C ILE A 37 -4.96 -3.86 8.27
N CYS A 38 -5.03 -2.95 7.28
CA CYS A 38 -6.03 -3.01 6.23
C CYS A 38 -5.92 -4.32 5.43
N ASN A 39 -4.71 -4.73 5.06
CA ASN A 39 -4.48 -5.98 4.34
C ASN A 39 -4.78 -7.22 5.19
N ALA A 40 -4.43 -7.21 6.48
CA ALA A 40 -4.74 -8.31 7.40
C ALA A 40 -6.25 -8.50 7.58
N ILE A 41 -7.02 -7.40 7.73
CA ILE A 41 -8.48 -7.44 7.80
C ILE A 41 -9.08 -8.04 6.52
N ILE A 42 -8.53 -7.68 5.36
CA ILE A 42 -8.96 -8.21 4.06
C ILE A 42 -8.74 -9.72 4.00
N ILE A 43 -7.56 -10.22 4.40
CA ILE A 43 -7.26 -11.67 4.42
C ILE A 43 -8.24 -12.40 5.34
N VAL A 44 -8.42 -11.93 6.57
CA VAL A 44 -9.33 -12.56 7.54
C VAL A 44 -10.76 -12.62 7.00
N LYS A 45 -11.23 -11.57 6.31
CA LYS A 45 -12.56 -11.56 5.72
C LYS A 45 -12.70 -12.53 4.54
N ILE A 46 -11.68 -12.63 3.69
CA ILE A 46 -11.66 -13.59 2.59
C ILE A 46 -11.68 -15.02 3.13
N ASP A 47 -10.82 -15.33 4.09
CA ASP A 47 -10.71 -16.68 4.67
C ASP A 47 -11.97 -17.10 5.42
N LYS A 48 -12.68 -16.14 6.05
CA LYS A 48 -13.97 -16.39 6.70
C LYS A 48 -15.18 -16.26 5.76
N GLY A 49 -15.00 -16.02 4.47
CA GLY A 49 -16.09 -15.81 3.51
C GLY A 49 -17.02 -14.62 3.85
N LEU A 50 -16.53 -13.64 4.60
CA LEU A 50 -17.33 -12.51 5.08
C LEU A 50 -17.42 -11.41 4.04
N LYS A 51 -18.62 -10.85 3.85
CA LYS A 51 -18.83 -9.69 2.98
C LYS A 51 -18.02 -8.47 3.44
N PHE A 52 -17.55 -7.69 2.48
CA PHE A 52 -16.88 -6.41 2.76
C PHE A 52 -17.92 -5.36 3.17
N LYS A 53 -17.68 -4.68 4.31
CA LYS A 53 -18.52 -3.58 4.81
C LYS A 53 -17.94 -2.24 4.36
N LEU A 54 -18.74 -1.18 4.42
CA LEU A 54 -18.33 0.19 4.10
C LEU A 54 -17.00 0.57 4.77
N ILE A 55 -16.82 0.20 6.04
CA ILE A 55 -15.60 0.50 6.81
C ILE A 55 -14.33 -0.06 6.17
N ASN A 56 -14.40 -1.21 5.48
CA ASN A 56 -13.23 -1.76 4.80
C ASN A 56 -12.82 -0.90 3.60
N TYR A 57 -13.79 -0.31 2.90
CA TYR A 57 -13.52 0.63 1.80
C TYR A 57 -12.95 1.94 2.32
N VAL A 58 -13.36 2.38 3.52
CA VAL A 58 -12.74 3.54 4.20
C VAL A 58 -11.28 3.26 4.52
N PHE A 59 -10.95 2.09 5.09
CA PHE A 59 -9.56 1.69 5.34
C PHE A 59 -8.73 1.56 4.06
N ALA A 60 -9.30 0.97 3.01
CA ALA A 60 -8.64 0.88 1.71
C ALA A 60 -8.43 2.26 1.07
N GLY A 61 -9.39 3.18 1.24
CA GLY A 61 -9.27 4.58 0.81
C GLY A 61 -8.17 5.34 1.56
N LEU A 62 -8.07 5.18 2.88
CA LEU A 62 -6.97 5.75 3.67
C LEU A 62 -5.61 5.20 3.22
N SER A 63 -5.54 3.91 2.88
CA SER A 63 -4.32 3.31 2.33
C SER A 63 -3.94 3.94 0.98
N LEU A 64 -4.94 4.30 0.18
CA LEU A 64 -4.75 4.98 -1.11
C LEU A 64 -4.26 6.42 -0.94
N VAL A 65 -4.75 7.15 0.08
CA VAL A 65 -4.21 8.46 0.47
C VAL A 65 -2.73 8.34 0.84
N PHE A 66 -2.36 7.32 1.61
CA PHE A 66 -0.96 7.06 1.93
C PHE A 66 -0.12 6.73 0.68
N ALA A 67 -0.64 5.97 -0.27
CA ALA A 67 0.03 5.74 -1.55
C ALA A 67 0.24 7.05 -2.35
N GLY A 68 -0.70 8.00 -2.28
CA GLY A 68 -0.53 9.33 -2.82
C GLY A 68 0.62 10.11 -2.16
N PHE A 69 0.72 10.06 -0.83
CA PHE A 69 1.84 10.65 -0.09
C PHE A 69 3.19 10.04 -0.49
N LEU A 70 3.26 8.70 -0.62
CA LEU A 70 4.46 8.01 -1.10
C LEU A 70 4.82 8.41 -2.53
N SER A 71 3.83 8.64 -3.39
CA SER A 71 4.05 9.07 -4.77
C SER A 71 4.71 10.46 -4.84
N LEU A 72 4.25 11.40 -4.01
CA LEU A 72 4.87 12.73 -3.88
C LEU A 72 6.31 12.63 -3.36
N TRP A 73 6.54 11.75 -2.38
CA TRP A 73 7.89 11.50 -1.86
C TRP A 73 8.82 10.96 -2.96
N VAL A 74 8.41 9.93 -3.71
CA VAL A 74 9.20 9.37 -4.82
C VAL A 74 9.52 10.45 -5.86
N PHE A 75 8.54 11.27 -6.23
CA PHE A 75 8.75 12.37 -7.19
C PHE A 75 9.83 13.35 -6.71
N ASN A 76 9.76 13.75 -5.43
CA ASN A 76 10.75 14.64 -4.83
C ASN A 76 12.15 14.03 -4.76
N VAL A 77 12.24 12.74 -4.42
CA VAL A 77 13.52 12.01 -4.40
C VAL A 77 14.11 11.95 -5.79
N ILE A 78 13.34 11.54 -6.82
CA ILE A 78 13.82 11.48 -8.20
C ILE A 78 14.32 12.86 -8.66
N ARG A 79 13.52 13.91 -8.44
CA ARG A 79 13.91 15.28 -8.81
C ARG A 79 15.20 15.72 -8.14
N SER A 80 15.37 15.43 -6.85
CA SER A 80 16.58 15.74 -6.09
C SER A 80 17.79 14.93 -6.59
N SER A 81 17.61 13.63 -6.82
CA SER A 81 18.66 12.75 -7.33
C SER A 81 19.15 13.15 -8.72
N ILE A 82 18.26 13.66 -9.59
CA ILE A 82 18.65 14.24 -10.90
C ILE A 82 19.44 15.53 -10.70
N ALA A 83 19.00 16.41 -9.81
CA ALA A 83 19.66 17.70 -9.57
C ALA A 83 21.07 17.55 -8.98
N TYR A 84 21.28 16.56 -8.11
CA TYR A 84 22.53 16.38 -7.37
C TYR A 84 23.34 15.12 -7.74
N ASN A 85 22.95 14.38 -8.80
CA ASN A 85 23.59 13.14 -9.25
C ASN A 85 23.82 12.07 -8.15
N TYR A 86 22.92 11.97 -7.17
CA TYR A 86 23.08 11.12 -5.98
C TYR A 86 22.27 9.80 -6.05
N PHE A 87 22.16 9.19 -7.23
CA PHE A 87 21.32 8.00 -7.43
C PHE A 87 21.86 6.71 -6.78
N SER A 88 23.15 6.66 -6.43
CA SER A 88 23.87 5.44 -6.03
C SER A 88 23.17 4.61 -4.93
N ASN A 89 22.47 5.25 -3.99
CA ASN A 89 21.84 4.56 -2.86
C ASN A 89 20.30 4.68 -2.81
N SER A 90 19.68 5.46 -3.71
CA SER A 90 18.24 5.78 -3.63
C SER A 90 17.36 4.85 -4.49
N TRP A 91 17.95 4.14 -5.46
CA TRP A 91 17.20 3.29 -6.41
C TRP A 91 16.38 2.19 -5.74
N LEU A 92 16.96 1.50 -4.75
CA LEU A 92 16.28 0.41 -4.06
C LEU A 92 15.06 0.91 -3.28
N TYR A 93 15.20 2.07 -2.63
CA TYR A 93 14.09 2.73 -1.93
C TYR A 93 12.99 3.15 -2.89
N ILE A 94 13.34 3.77 -4.02
CA ILE A 94 12.38 4.17 -5.05
C ILE A 94 11.62 2.94 -5.57
N LEU A 95 12.33 1.87 -5.92
CA LEU A 95 11.75 0.65 -6.47
C LEU A 95 10.73 0.02 -5.51
N ILE A 96 11.09 -0.16 -4.24
CA ILE A 96 10.19 -0.76 -3.25
C ILE A 96 8.99 0.15 -2.98
N THR A 97 9.20 1.47 -2.95
CA THR A 97 8.10 2.43 -2.78
C THR A 97 7.11 2.34 -3.94
N VAL A 98 7.60 2.28 -5.18
CA VAL A 98 6.77 2.16 -6.38
C VAL A 98 5.99 0.85 -6.38
N LEU A 99 6.61 -0.27 -6.00
CA LEU A 99 5.93 -1.56 -5.87
C LEU A 99 4.83 -1.52 -4.80
N LEU A 100 5.09 -0.87 -3.66
CA LEU A 100 4.10 -0.70 -2.60
C LEU A 100 2.92 0.17 -3.06
N ILE A 101 3.18 1.27 -3.78
CA ILE A 101 2.14 2.12 -4.38
C ILE A 101 1.27 1.31 -5.35
N ALA A 102 1.91 0.55 -6.25
CA ALA A 102 1.21 -0.28 -7.23
C ALA A 102 0.36 -1.34 -6.54
N GLY A 103 0.89 -2.00 -5.50
CA GLY A 103 0.19 -3.02 -4.72
C GLY A 103 -1.03 -2.49 -3.97
N ILE A 104 -0.91 -1.33 -3.31
CA ILE A 104 -2.05 -0.66 -2.64
C ILE A 104 -3.12 -0.28 -3.67
N THR A 105 -2.70 0.27 -4.81
CA THR A 105 -3.60 0.72 -5.87
C THR A 105 -4.36 -0.46 -6.49
N ALA A 106 -3.65 -1.53 -6.86
CA ALA A 106 -4.24 -2.74 -7.40
C ALA A 106 -5.23 -3.38 -6.41
N GLN A 107 -4.87 -3.45 -5.14
CA GLN A 107 -5.75 -3.99 -4.09
C GLN A 107 -7.05 -3.19 -3.97
N PHE A 108 -6.97 -1.87 -3.99
CA PHE A 108 -8.15 -1.01 -3.93
C PHE A 108 -9.10 -1.25 -5.11
N PHE A 109 -8.57 -1.29 -6.34
CA PHE A 109 -9.38 -1.57 -7.53
C PHE A 109 -10.00 -2.97 -7.50
N LEU A 110 -9.23 -3.99 -7.11
CA LEU A 110 -9.76 -5.35 -6.94
C LEU A 110 -10.92 -5.37 -5.94
N MET A 111 -10.82 -4.62 -4.84
CA MET A 111 -11.88 -4.52 -3.83
C MET A 111 -13.16 -3.86 -4.37
N LEU A 112 -13.03 -2.87 -5.25
CA LEU A 112 -14.15 -2.23 -5.94
C LEU A 112 -14.81 -3.17 -6.95
N PHE A 113 -14.02 -3.89 -7.76
CA PHE A 113 -14.56 -4.84 -8.74
C PHE A 113 -15.27 -6.02 -8.06
N SER A 114 -14.71 -6.57 -6.98
CA SER A 114 -15.38 -7.63 -6.20
C SER A 114 -16.70 -7.19 -5.55
N ARG A 115 -16.90 -5.87 -5.32
CA ARG A 115 -18.19 -5.34 -4.86
C ARG A 115 -19.25 -5.39 -5.95
N ARG A 116 -18.87 -5.07 -7.19
CA ARG A 116 -19.78 -4.96 -8.33
C ARG A 116 -20.45 -6.31 -8.62
N ASP A 117 -19.70 -7.40 -8.56
CA ASP A 117 -20.23 -8.76 -8.75
C ASP A 117 -21.17 -9.19 -7.61
N SER A 118 -20.95 -8.70 -6.39
CA SER A 118 -21.82 -8.98 -5.24
C SER A 118 -23.09 -8.11 -5.20
N GLY A 119 -23.14 -7.04 -5.99
CA GLY A 119 -24.26 -6.10 -6.08
C GLY A 119 -25.22 -6.39 -7.24
N ALA A 120 -24.89 -7.32 -8.14
CA ALA A 120 -25.76 -7.77 -9.23
C ALA A 120 -26.73 -8.90 -8.84
N ALA A 121 -26.67 -9.36 -7.58
CA ALA A 121 -27.64 -10.29 -7.01
C ALA A 121 -28.64 -9.53 -6.12
N ILE A 122 -29.51 -8.75 -6.77
CA ILE A 122 -30.77 -8.27 -6.21
C ILE A 122 -31.85 -8.58 -7.24
#